data_AF-A0A8H4QSA3-F1
#
_entry.id   AF-A0A8H4QSA3-F1
#
_cell.length_a   1.000
_cell.length_b   1.000
_cell.length_c   1.000
_cell.angle_alpha   90.00
_cell.angle_beta   90.00
_cell.angle_gamma   90.00
#
_symmetry.space_group_name_H-M   'P 1'
#
loop_
_entity.id
_entity.type
_entity.pdbx_description
1 polymer ?
#
loop_
_entity_poly.entity_id
_entity_poly.type
_entity_poly.pdbx_seq_one_letter_code
_entity_poly.pdbx_strand_id
1 'polypeptide(L)'
;MRHVHFQVMMKTAVRGRPTTWTSTIFRSPHNRRLFFASATQRAPRLSTTEKGNAFEERSLKVLEQTMSMSLKRVGGKEDGGIDLLGWWWLPHDNQDASFVSSSSSSPFNRRRIRVIGQCKAEKKKMGPNYVRELEGVLYRLLATQNSSRSTSTTPLFCSDTDTETDSGDDSGTVSEPLALPDTTIPMVALLISESPFTKSTLLRAHSSPIPFFLLHLPPVEESAISASSASLGTLGAAMCNPALCGSRGLLKGQMEVRWERPVMGQEGSGRPALWWRSERLQSRILDVDKGTDVPVEDKVADT
;
A
#
# COMPACT_ATOMS: atom_id res chain seq x y z
N MET A 1 10.96 19.81 22.67
CA MET A 1 9.72 19.03 22.80
C MET A 1 8.55 19.89 22.33
N ARG A 2 7.99 19.64 21.14
CA ARG A 2 6.81 20.38 20.65
C ARG A 2 5.61 19.44 20.69
N HIS A 3 4.64 19.75 21.55
CA HIS A 3 3.34 19.09 21.59
C HIS A 3 2.58 19.38 20.29
N VAL A 4 2.20 18.31 19.58
CA VAL A 4 1.32 18.41 18.42
C VAL A 4 -0.09 18.03 18.89
N HIS A 5 -0.95 19.04 18.94
CA HIS A 5 -2.34 18.95 19.36
C HIS A 5 -3.17 18.27 18.24
N PHE A 6 -3.64 17.05 18.48
CA PHE A 6 -4.54 16.34 17.56
C PHE A 6 -5.99 16.79 17.78
N GLN A 7 -6.51 17.63 16.89
CA GLN A 7 -7.93 17.98 16.88
C GLN A 7 -8.68 17.05 15.93
N VAL A 8 -9.34 16.03 16.50
CA VAL A 8 -10.29 15.19 15.77
C VAL A 8 -11.64 15.90 15.76
N MET A 9 -11.99 16.50 14.63
CA MET A 9 -13.28 17.17 14.45
C MET A 9 -14.33 16.13 14.00
N MET A 10 -15.14 15.65 14.94
CA MET A 10 -16.32 14.83 14.64
C MET A 10 -17.54 15.75 14.47
N LYS A 11 -18.17 15.74 13.28
CA LYS A 11 -19.49 16.35 13.09
C LYS A 11 -20.56 15.42 13.69
N THR A 12 -21.21 15.89 14.75
CA THR A 12 -22.43 15.33 15.32
C THR A 12 -23.60 15.60 14.37
N ALA A 13 -24.22 14.53 13.85
CA ALA A 13 -25.47 14.61 13.11
C ALA A 13 -26.64 14.54 14.10
N VAL A 14 -27.41 15.63 14.19
CA VAL A 14 -28.65 15.72 14.97
C VAL A 14 -29.76 14.97 14.22
N ARG A 15 -30.44 14.05 14.92
CA ARG A 15 -31.57 13.28 14.43
C ARG A 15 -32.85 14.10 14.53
N GLY A 16 -33.55 14.30 13.42
CA GLY A 16 -34.96 14.69 13.39
C GLY A 16 -35.77 13.62 12.63
N ARG A 17 -36.82 13.08 13.25
CA ARG A 17 -37.93 12.33 12.63
C ARG A 17 -39.24 13.03 13.06
N PRO A 18 -40.43 12.63 12.57
CA PRO A 18 -40.95 12.90 11.22
C PRO A 18 -42.35 13.55 11.32
N THR A 19 -42.64 14.59 10.53
CA THR A 19 -44.01 15.12 10.45
C THR A 19 -44.76 14.48 9.30
N THR A 20 -45.75 13.67 9.67
CA THR A 20 -46.84 13.14 8.86
C THR A 20 -47.55 14.27 8.09
N TRP A 21 -47.64 14.13 6.78
CA TRP A 21 -48.56 14.90 5.94
C TRP A 21 -49.48 13.92 5.23
N THR A 22 -50.72 13.85 5.70
CA THR A 22 -51.87 13.35 4.96
C THR A 22 -52.39 14.47 4.08
N SER A 23 -52.27 14.33 2.76
CA SER A 23 -52.94 15.24 1.82
C SER A 23 -53.78 14.44 0.83
N THR A 24 -55.06 14.77 0.91
CA THR A 24 -56.23 14.23 0.25
C THR A 24 -56.12 14.18 -1.28
N ILE A 25 -56.64 13.08 -1.82
CA ILE A 25 -56.81 12.79 -3.23
C ILE A 25 -57.80 13.79 -3.85
N PHE A 26 -57.34 14.57 -4.83
CA PHE A 26 -58.22 15.28 -5.76
C PHE A 26 -58.21 14.53 -7.09
N ARG A 27 -59.32 13.88 -7.43
CA ARG A 27 -59.53 13.24 -8.74
C ARG A 27 -59.99 14.30 -9.73
N SER A 28 -59.25 14.46 -10.83
CA SER A 28 -59.77 15.01 -12.07
C SER A 28 -59.46 14.05 -13.21
N PRO A 29 -60.42 13.69 -14.09
CA PRO A 29 -60.20 12.76 -15.18
C PRO A 29 -59.70 13.51 -16.42
N HIS A 30 -59.01 12.78 -17.31
CA HIS A 30 -58.52 13.17 -18.64
C HIS A 30 -57.04 13.58 -18.68
N ASN A 31 -56.16 12.57 -18.65
CA ASN A 31 -54.97 12.60 -19.51
C ASN A 31 -54.48 11.17 -19.79
N ARG A 32 -54.62 10.71 -21.03
CA ARG A 32 -53.97 9.46 -21.50
C ARG A 32 -52.49 9.74 -21.65
N ARG A 33 -51.73 9.63 -20.56
CA ARG A 33 -50.27 9.49 -20.63
C ARG A 33 -49.96 8.03 -20.90
N LEU A 34 -49.31 7.78 -22.03
CA LEU A 34 -48.60 6.53 -22.30
C LEU A 34 -47.60 6.31 -21.16
N PHE A 35 -47.90 5.37 -20.28
CA PHE A 35 -46.94 4.88 -19.31
C PHE A 35 -45.94 4.00 -20.07
N PHE A 36 -44.83 4.59 -20.51
CA PHE A 36 -43.60 3.82 -20.66
C PHE A 36 -43.21 3.38 -19.25
N ALA A 37 -43.62 2.18 -18.87
CA ALA A 37 -43.07 1.48 -17.73
C ALA A 37 -41.59 1.24 -18.03
N SER A 38 -40.73 2.14 -17.57
CA SER A 38 -39.30 1.86 -17.48
C SER A 38 -39.17 0.68 -16.51
N ALA A 39 -38.95 -0.51 -17.08
CA ALA A 39 -38.54 -1.66 -16.32
C ALA A 39 -37.24 -1.25 -15.61
N THR A 40 -37.34 -0.98 -14.31
CA THR A 40 -36.17 -0.75 -13.47
C THR A 40 -35.41 -2.07 -13.43
N GLN A 41 -34.49 -2.28 -14.38
CA GLN A 41 -33.60 -3.42 -14.37
C GLN A 41 -32.76 -3.31 -13.10
N ARG A 42 -33.10 -4.14 -12.12
CA ARG A 42 -32.36 -4.26 -10.88
C ARG A 42 -30.99 -4.82 -11.24
N ALA A 43 -29.94 -4.01 -11.13
CA ALA A 43 -28.58 -4.46 -11.40
C ALA A 43 -28.30 -5.78 -10.66
N PRO A 44 -27.67 -6.76 -11.31
CA PRO A 44 -27.42 -8.07 -10.71
C PRO A 44 -26.59 -7.90 -9.43
N ARG A 45 -27.04 -8.55 -8.35
CA ARG A 45 -26.29 -8.57 -7.09
C ARG A 45 -25.05 -9.43 -7.27
N LEU A 46 -23.88 -8.79 -7.30
CA LEU A 46 -22.60 -9.50 -7.29
C LEU A 46 -22.53 -10.46 -6.10
N SER A 47 -21.99 -11.65 -6.32
CA SER A 47 -21.66 -12.58 -5.24
C SER A 47 -20.59 -11.98 -4.33
N THR A 48 -20.47 -12.51 -3.10
CA THR A 48 -19.45 -12.09 -2.15
C THR A 48 -18.03 -12.23 -2.72
N THR A 49 -17.78 -13.32 -3.46
CA THR A 49 -16.49 -13.61 -4.10
C THR A 49 -16.21 -12.63 -5.23
N GLU A 50 -17.18 -12.38 -6.13
CA GLU A 50 -17.00 -11.39 -7.20
C GLU A 50 -16.77 -9.98 -6.65
N LYS A 51 -17.49 -9.62 -5.58
CA LYS A 51 -17.28 -8.34 -4.88
C LYS A 51 -15.87 -8.24 -4.29
N GLY A 52 -15.39 -9.30 -3.66
CA GLY A 52 -14.02 -9.39 -3.12
C GLY A 52 -12.98 -9.21 -4.21
N ASN A 53 -13.07 -9.99 -5.28
CA ASN A 53 -12.14 -9.95 -6.42
C ASN A 53 -12.12 -8.56 -7.08
N ALA A 54 -13.29 -7.95 -7.29
CA ALA A 54 -13.39 -6.61 -7.87
C ALA A 54 -12.76 -5.54 -6.95
N PHE A 55 -12.92 -5.69 -5.63
CA PHE A 55 -12.31 -4.79 -4.65
C PHE A 55 -10.77 -4.93 -4.62
N GLU A 56 -10.25 -6.15 -4.68
CA GLU A 56 -8.81 -6.41 -4.77
C GLU A 56 -8.20 -5.83 -6.05
N GLU A 57 -8.84 -6.06 -7.19
CA GLU A 57 -8.39 -5.51 -8.48
C GLU A 57 -8.37 -3.97 -8.46
N ARG A 58 -9.42 -3.35 -7.92
CA ARG A 58 -9.47 -1.90 -7.76
C ARG A 58 -8.37 -1.40 -6.83
N SER A 59 -8.15 -2.09 -5.72
CA SER A 59 -7.12 -1.72 -4.73
C SER A 59 -5.74 -1.73 -5.37
N LEU A 60 -5.42 -2.77 -6.14
CA LEU A 60 -4.17 -2.89 -6.90
C LEU A 60 -3.98 -1.69 -7.85
N LYS A 61 -4.98 -1.39 -8.69
CA LYS A 61 -4.90 -0.26 -9.64
C LYS A 61 -4.70 1.08 -8.93
N VAL A 62 -5.41 1.30 -7.82
CA VAL A 62 -5.28 2.53 -7.01
C VAL A 62 -3.86 2.68 -6.47
N LEU A 63 -3.28 1.63 -5.91
CA LEU A 63 -1.94 1.69 -5.32
C LEU A 63 -0.85 1.88 -6.37
N GLU A 64 -1.01 1.25 -7.54
CA GLU A 64 -0.11 1.42 -8.67
C GLU A 64 -0.10 2.87 -9.16
N GLN A 65 -1.29 3.41 -9.39
CA GLN A 65 -1.42 4.73 -10.01
C GLN A 65 -1.18 5.88 -9.04
N THR A 66 -1.40 5.69 -7.74
CA THR A 66 -1.34 6.80 -6.77
C THR A 66 -0.19 6.71 -5.78
N MET A 67 0.39 5.53 -5.54
CA MET A 67 1.35 5.32 -4.45
C MET A 67 2.70 4.73 -4.86
N SER A 68 3.00 4.60 -6.15
CA SER A 68 4.24 3.95 -6.65
C SER A 68 4.42 2.51 -6.15
N MET A 69 3.36 1.74 -6.00
CA MET A 69 3.47 0.32 -5.60
C MET A 69 3.27 -0.58 -6.81
N SER A 70 4.21 -1.49 -7.07
CA SER A 70 4.03 -2.57 -8.05
C SER A 70 3.63 -3.84 -7.30
N LEU A 71 2.36 -4.23 -7.39
CA LEU A 71 1.80 -5.33 -6.62
C LEU A 71 1.18 -6.36 -7.56
N LYS A 72 1.15 -7.61 -7.13
CA LYS A 72 0.38 -8.67 -7.77
C LYS A 72 -0.65 -9.22 -6.79
N ARG A 73 -1.82 -9.58 -7.31
CA ARG A 73 -2.80 -10.37 -6.57
C ARG A 73 -2.25 -11.78 -6.39
N VAL A 74 -2.21 -12.23 -5.15
CA VAL A 74 -1.82 -13.60 -4.76
C VAL A 74 -2.92 -14.29 -3.95
N GLY A 75 -4.00 -13.57 -3.65
CA GLY A 75 -5.15 -14.07 -2.89
C GLY A 75 -5.79 -15.30 -3.54
N GLY A 76 -6.18 -16.26 -2.69
CA GLY A 76 -6.70 -17.56 -3.09
C GLY A 76 -6.92 -18.49 -1.90
N LYS A 77 -7.40 -19.71 -2.18
CA LYS A 77 -7.51 -20.74 -1.15
C LYS A 77 -6.09 -21.02 -0.60
N GLU A 78 -5.92 -20.88 0.72
CA GLU A 78 -4.64 -21.11 1.44
C GLU A 78 -3.54 -20.04 1.27
N ASP A 79 -3.90 -18.82 0.87
CA ASP A 79 -2.96 -17.68 0.80
C ASP A 79 -2.43 -17.18 2.17
N GLY A 80 -2.93 -17.75 3.27
CA GLY A 80 -2.53 -17.39 4.63
C GLY A 80 -2.93 -15.97 5.04
N GLY A 81 -3.95 -15.39 4.40
CA GLY A 81 -4.47 -14.04 4.69
C GLY A 81 -3.77 -12.93 3.90
N ILE A 82 -3.07 -13.26 2.81
CA ILE A 82 -2.37 -12.30 1.94
C ILE A 82 -3.08 -12.22 0.59
N ASP A 83 -3.65 -11.05 0.28
CA ASP A 83 -4.33 -10.82 -0.99
C ASP A 83 -3.39 -10.20 -2.04
N LEU A 84 -2.49 -9.31 -1.60
CA LEU A 84 -1.57 -8.56 -2.47
C LEU A 84 -0.12 -8.72 -2.01
N LEU A 85 0.82 -8.78 -2.95
CA LEU A 85 2.24 -8.86 -2.65
C LEU A 85 3.07 -8.18 -3.73
N GLY A 86 4.13 -7.45 -3.34
CA GLY A 86 5.01 -6.81 -4.30
C GLY A 86 5.96 -5.80 -3.67
N TRP A 87 6.16 -4.66 -4.34
CA TRP A 87 7.17 -3.68 -4.01
C TRP A 87 6.60 -2.27 -3.95
N TRP A 88 7.03 -1.50 -2.95
CA TRP A 88 6.80 -0.06 -2.87
C TRP A 88 8.08 0.68 -3.28
N TRP A 89 7.99 1.46 -4.36
CA TRP A 89 9.08 2.25 -4.91
C TRP A 89 9.09 3.65 -4.30
N LEU A 90 10.08 3.92 -3.45
CA LEU A 90 10.26 5.21 -2.77
C LEU A 90 11.59 5.86 -3.16
N PRO A 91 11.75 7.19 -3.05
CA PRO A 91 13.05 7.82 -3.24
C PRO A 91 14.11 7.29 -2.25
N HIS A 92 15.38 7.27 -2.65
CA HIS A 92 16.47 6.95 -1.73
C HIS A 92 16.77 8.08 -0.72
N ASP A 93 17.38 7.69 0.39
CA ASP A 93 17.89 8.58 1.42
C ASP A 93 19.29 9.06 1.00
N ASN A 94 19.40 10.11 0.19
CA ASN A 94 20.70 10.61 -0.32
C ASN A 94 21.60 11.27 0.75
N GLN A 95 21.41 10.98 2.04
CA GLN A 95 22.19 11.64 3.10
C GLN A 95 23.65 11.17 3.19
N ASP A 96 24.01 10.07 2.53
CA ASP A 96 25.41 9.61 2.43
C ASP A 96 26.11 10.07 1.14
N ALA A 97 25.42 10.80 0.25
CA ALA A 97 25.98 11.26 -1.03
C ALA A 97 26.60 12.67 -0.95
N SER A 98 27.04 13.10 0.24
CA SER A 98 27.57 14.45 0.49
C SER A 98 28.97 14.72 -0.09
N PHE A 99 29.47 13.90 -1.02
CA PHE A 99 30.77 14.13 -1.67
C PHE A 99 30.79 14.02 -3.19
N VAL A 100 29.65 13.75 -3.85
CA VAL A 100 29.60 13.73 -5.32
C VAL A 100 28.49 14.63 -5.82
N SER A 101 28.93 15.83 -6.22
CA SER A 101 28.31 16.87 -7.03
C SER A 101 26.81 16.75 -7.36
N SER A 102 26.10 17.73 -6.84
CA SER A 102 24.73 18.17 -7.07
C SER A 102 24.37 18.40 -8.55
N SER A 103 24.32 17.38 -9.40
CA SER A 103 23.89 17.57 -10.80
C SER A 103 23.31 16.36 -11.52
N SER A 104 22.65 15.43 -10.83
CA SER A 104 21.59 14.60 -11.46
C SER A 104 20.75 13.89 -10.42
N SER A 105 19.52 14.34 -10.20
CA SER A 105 18.46 13.47 -9.67
C SER A 105 18.17 12.41 -10.73
N SER A 106 19.04 11.38 -10.82
CA SER A 106 18.80 10.30 -11.77
C SER A 106 17.43 9.69 -11.42
N PRO A 107 16.52 9.52 -12.39
CA PRO A 107 15.20 8.94 -12.16
C PRO A 107 15.27 7.50 -11.62
N PHE A 108 16.47 6.93 -11.56
CA PHE A 108 16.79 5.56 -11.17
C PHE A 108 17.12 5.37 -9.70
N ASN A 109 17.32 6.44 -8.91
CA ASN A 109 17.67 6.29 -7.49
C ASN A 109 16.44 6.09 -6.58
N ARG A 110 15.67 5.01 -6.81
CA ARG A 110 14.54 4.61 -5.95
C ARG A 110 14.82 3.32 -5.18
N ARG A 111 14.49 3.32 -3.89
CA ARG A 111 14.55 2.13 -3.02
C ARG A 111 13.24 1.37 -3.09
N ARG A 112 13.32 0.04 -2.92
CA ARG A 112 12.15 -0.83 -2.86
C ARG A 112 11.94 -1.39 -1.46
N ILE A 113 10.68 -1.42 -1.04
CA ILE A 113 10.24 -2.02 0.22
C ILE A 113 9.25 -3.12 -0.09
N ARG A 114 9.40 -4.28 0.53
CA ARG A 114 8.48 -5.40 0.34
C ARG A 114 7.12 -5.07 0.93
N VAL A 115 6.06 -5.22 0.15
CA VAL A 115 4.68 -5.00 0.59
C VAL A 115 3.95 -6.32 0.67
N ILE A 116 3.20 -6.49 1.76
CA ILE A 116 2.26 -7.59 1.97
C ILE A 116 0.93 -6.96 2.33
N GLY A 117 -0.08 -7.21 1.49
CA GLY A 117 -1.37 -6.56 1.55
C GLY A 117 -2.50 -7.51 1.86
N GLN A 118 -3.43 -7.06 2.69
CA GLN A 118 -4.72 -7.68 2.91
C GLN A 118 -5.84 -6.70 2.53
N CYS A 119 -6.84 -7.19 1.80
CA CYS A 119 -7.98 -6.48 1.27
C CYS A 119 -9.26 -6.96 1.94
N LYS A 120 -10.16 -6.02 2.29
CA LYS A 120 -11.47 -6.40 2.86
C LYS A 120 -12.61 -5.54 2.36
N ALA A 121 -13.50 -6.19 1.61
CA ALA A 121 -14.71 -5.61 1.01
C ALA A 121 -15.97 -5.75 1.90
N GLU A 122 -15.87 -5.41 3.19
CA GLU A 122 -16.96 -5.52 4.16
C GLU A 122 -17.79 -4.24 4.29
N LYS A 123 -19.09 -4.38 4.56
CA LYS A 123 -19.96 -3.23 4.89
C LYS A 123 -19.74 -2.71 6.31
N LYS A 124 -19.41 -3.60 7.24
CA LYS A 124 -19.17 -3.25 8.64
C LYS A 124 -17.82 -2.57 8.76
N LYS A 125 -17.72 -1.56 9.63
CA LYS A 125 -16.44 -0.94 9.99
C LYS A 125 -15.43 -1.99 10.41
N MET A 126 -14.22 -1.87 9.89
CA MET A 126 -13.16 -2.84 10.12
C MET A 126 -12.66 -2.80 11.57
N GLY A 127 -12.72 -3.95 12.26
CA GLY A 127 -12.25 -4.12 13.64
C GLY A 127 -10.74 -4.45 13.75
N PRO A 128 -10.18 -4.48 14.97
CA PRO A 128 -8.74 -4.66 15.19
C PRO A 128 -8.21 -6.08 14.92
N ASN A 129 -9.10 -7.04 14.63
CA ASN A 129 -8.72 -8.44 14.40
C ASN A 129 -7.81 -8.58 13.17
N TYR A 130 -8.13 -7.90 12.08
CA TYR A 130 -7.33 -7.92 10.85
C TYR A 130 -5.92 -7.38 11.05
N VAL A 131 -5.74 -6.41 11.94
CA VAL A 131 -4.40 -5.92 12.30
C VAL A 131 -3.60 -7.02 13.01
N ARG A 132 -4.21 -7.72 13.97
CA ARG A 132 -3.53 -8.82 14.70
C ARG A 132 -3.20 -10.01 13.80
N GLU A 133 -4.11 -10.32 12.88
CA GLU A 133 -3.92 -11.37 11.89
C GLU A 133 -2.73 -11.05 10.99
N LEU A 134 -2.71 -9.85 10.40
CA LEU A 134 -1.62 -9.43 9.52
C LEU A 134 -0.28 -9.22 10.27
N GLU A 135 -0.31 -8.81 11.54
CA GLU A 135 0.86 -8.86 12.44
C GLU A 135 1.43 -10.27 12.53
N GLY A 136 0.58 -11.28 12.80
CA GLY A 136 1.00 -12.68 12.89
C GLY A 136 1.60 -13.21 11.58
N VAL A 137 1.00 -12.85 10.44
CA VAL A 137 1.54 -13.18 9.11
C VAL A 137 2.94 -12.60 8.94
N LEU A 138 3.14 -11.32 9.29
CA LEU A 138 4.44 -10.66 9.14
C LEU A 138 5.51 -11.27 10.05
N TYR A 139 5.19 -11.54 11.31
CA TYR A 139 6.12 -12.18 12.24
C TYR A 139 6.57 -13.55 11.74
N ARG A 140 5.65 -14.37 11.20
CA ARG A 140 6.00 -15.66 10.59
C ARG A 140 6.98 -15.48 9.44
N LEU A 141 6.74 -14.53 8.54
CA LEU A 141 7.60 -14.29 7.39
C LEU A 141 8.99 -13.80 7.78
N LEU A 142 9.07 -12.90 8.77
CA LEU A 142 10.35 -12.43 9.31
C LEU A 142 11.14 -13.58 9.97
N ALA A 143 10.47 -14.47 10.70
CA ALA A 143 11.09 -15.65 11.28
C ALA A 143 11.62 -16.63 10.22
N THR A 144 10.87 -16.85 9.14
CA THR A 144 11.29 -17.70 8.02
C THR A 144 12.49 -17.12 7.28
N GLN A 145 12.51 -15.80 7.04
CA GLN A 145 13.65 -15.11 6.40
C GLN A 145 14.95 -15.32 7.19
N ASN A 146 14.89 -15.18 8.53
CA ASN A 146 16.06 -15.37 9.37
C ASN A 146 16.55 -16.83 9.38
N SER A 147 15.62 -17.79 9.29
CA SER A 147 15.97 -19.23 9.25
C SER A 147 16.70 -19.61 7.96
N SER A 148 16.27 -19.09 6.80
CA SER A 148 16.89 -19.35 5.50
C SER A 148 18.30 -18.80 5.32
N ARG A 149 18.74 -17.91 6.21
CA ARG A 149 20.08 -17.30 6.18
C ARG A 149 21.15 -18.16 6.87
N SER A 150 20.74 -19.17 7.64
CA SER A 150 21.65 -20.01 8.43
C SER A 150 22.28 -21.17 7.64
N THR A 151 21.92 -21.35 6.36
CA THR A 151 22.34 -22.49 5.53
C THR A 151 23.26 -22.13 4.36
N SER A 152 23.75 -20.88 4.26
CA SER A 152 24.77 -20.49 3.28
C SER A 152 26.19 -20.49 3.85
N THR A 153 26.49 -21.34 4.83
CA THR A 153 27.86 -21.73 5.15
C THR A 153 28.16 -22.97 4.34
N THR A 154 28.94 -22.80 3.27
CA THR A 154 29.66 -23.88 2.59
C THR A 154 30.18 -24.88 3.63
N PRO A 155 29.87 -26.20 3.54
CA PRO A 155 30.52 -27.16 4.39
C PRO A 155 31.99 -27.21 3.95
N LEU A 156 32.86 -26.47 4.65
CA LEU A 156 34.27 -26.78 4.63
C LEU A 156 34.40 -28.14 5.31
N PHE A 157 34.49 -29.15 4.45
CA PHE A 157 35.25 -30.38 4.58
C PHE A 157 35.89 -30.55 5.98
N CYS A 158 35.32 -31.45 6.79
CA CYS A 158 35.99 -31.94 7.99
C CYS A 158 37.31 -32.62 7.58
N SER A 159 38.37 -32.25 8.29
CA SER A 159 39.74 -32.72 8.17
C SER A 159 39.89 -34.22 8.39
N ASP A 160 40.94 -34.79 7.80
CA ASP A 160 41.75 -35.83 8.42
C ASP A 160 43.23 -35.47 8.19
N THR A 161 43.92 -35.14 9.30
CA THR A 161 45.27 -35.60 9.74
C THR A 161 46.40 -35.75 8.70
N ASP A 162 47.68 -35.37 8.88
CA ASP A 162 48.51 -34.89 10.00
C ASP A 162 49.82 -34.38 9.37
N THR A 163 50.41 -33.26 9.81
CA THR A 163 51.88 -33.17 9.98
C THR A 163 52.28 -31.94 10.81
N GLU A 164 52.99 -32.20 11.90
CA GLU A 164 53.64 -31.22 12.77
C GLU A 164 54.72 -30.43 12.02
N THR A 165 54.75 -29.10 12.13
CA THR A 165 56.02 -28.37 12.31
C THR A 165 55.80 -27.01 12.98
N ASP A 166 56.76 -26.73 13.85
CA ASP A 166 56.99 -25.68 14.84
C ASP A 166 57.32 -24.28 14.28
N SER A 167 57.38 -23.30 15.21
CA SER A 167 57.91 -21.93 15.19
C SER A 167 56.96 -20.80 14.77
N GLY A 168 56.81 -19.83 15.68
CA GLY A 168 55.75 -18.83 15.67
C GLY A 168 56.11 -17.45 15.11
N ASP A 169 55.11 -16.59 15.11
CA ASP A 169 55.24 -15.15 15.34
C ASP A 169 53.87 -14.58 15.75
N ASP A 170 53.88 -13.76 16.79
CA ASP A 170 52.73 -13.12 17.43
C ASP A 170 52.53 -11.74 16.80
N SER A 171 51.48 -11.60 15.98
CA SER A 171 50.95 -10.29 15.60
C SER A 171 49.44 -10.39 15.42
N GLY A 172 48.73 -10.25 16.53
CA GLY A 172 47.29 -10.18 16.61
C GLY A 172 46.73 -8.96 15.86
N THR A 173 46.56 -9.10 14.54
CA THR A 173 45.67 -8.23 13.77
C THR A 173 44.27 -8.83 13.84
N VAL A 174 43.51 -8.38 14.85
CA VAL A 174 42.10 -8.73 15.02
C VAL A 174 41.35 -8.14 13.83
N SER A 175 41.19 -8.96 12.78
CA SER A 175 40.37 -8.64 11.63
C SER A 175 38.92 -8.64 12.11
N GLU A 176 38.44 -7.48 12.54
CA GLU A 176 37.03 -7.19 12.72
C GLU A 176 36.28 -7.72 11.49
N PRO A 177 35.39 -8.71 11.62
CA PRO A 177 34.64 -9.21 10.50
C PRO A 177 33.77 -8.06 10.01
N LEU A 178 34.13 -7.47 8.87
CA LEU A 178 33.35 -6.46 8.16
C LEU A 178 31.91 -6.97 8.06
N ALA A 179 31.04 -6.46 8.95
CA ALA A 179 29.64 -6.81 8.99
C ALA A 179 29.02 -6.36 7.67
N LEU A 180 28.87 -7.29 6.74
CA LEU A 180 28.08 -7.09 5.54
C LEU A 180 26.71 -6.55 5.98
N PRO A 181 26.22 -5.43 5.41
CA PRO A 181 24.99 -4.81 5.87
C PRO A 181 23.89 -5.87 5.86
N ASP A 182 23.20 -6.03 6.98
CA ASP A 182 22.08 -6.95 7.10
C ASP A 182 21.11 -6.71 5.94
N THR A 183 21.16 -7.58 4.94
CA THR A 183 20.36 -7.49 3.71
C THR A 183 18.92 -7.94 3.96
N THR A 184 18.39 -7.66 5.15
CA THR A 184 16.98 -7.88 5.45
C THR A 184 16.17 -6.94 4.58
N ILE A 185 15.35 -7.52 3.70
CA ILE A 185 14.49 -6.75 2.83
C ILE A 185 13.42 -6.10 3.71
N PRO A 186 13.37 -4.77 3.80
CA PRO A 186 12.40 -4.10 4.67
C PRO A 186 10.99 -4.42 4.20
N MET A 187 10.08 -4.63 5.15
CA MET A 187 8.73 -5.10 4.87
C MET A 187 7.67 -4.19 5.51
N VAL A 188 6.56 -4.00 4.80
CA VAL A 188 5.40 -3.21 5.23
C VAL A 188 4.14 -4.03 5.10
N ALA A 189 3.32 -3.98 6.15
CA ALA A 189 1.97 -4.51 6.16
C ALA A 189 0.99 -3.46 5.64
N LEU A 190 0.25 -3.80 4.59
CA LEU A 190 -0.73 -2.96 3.93
C LEU A 190 -2.14 -3.51 4.23
N LEU A 191 -3.00 -2.71 4.85
CA LEU A 191 -4.39 -3.12 5.12
C LEU A 191 -5.36 -2.19 4.40
N ILE A 192 -6.15 -2.75 3.50
CA ILE A 192 -7.05 -2.02 2.62
C ILE A 192 -8.48 -2.41 2.93
N SER A 193 -9.34 -1.44 3.24
CA SER A 193 -10.73 -1.70 3.58
C SER A 193 -11.69 -0.85 2.77
N GLU A 194 -12.78 -1.46 2.32
CA GLU A 194 -13.91 -0.76 1.73
C GLU A 194 -14.64 0.10 2.77
N SER A 195 -14.67 -0.34 4.04
CA SER A 195 -15.32 0.38 5.12
C SER A 195 -14.34 1.20 5.95
N PRO A 196 -14.81 2.22 6.68
CA PRO A 196 -13.95 2.96 7.59
C PRO A 196 -13.43 2.07 8.72
N PHE A 197 -12.17 2.30 9.12
CA PHE A 197 -11.59 1.66 10.29
C PHE A 197 -12.25 2.13 11.59
N THR A 198 -12.41 1.22 12.55
CA THR A 198 -12.82 1.60 13.91
C THR A 198 -11.68 2.31 14.66
N LYS A 199 -12.02 3.10 15.69
CA LYS A 199 -11.02 3.73 16.57
C LYS A 199 -10.06 2.70 17.17
N SER A 200 -10.57 1.55 17.61
CA SER A 200 -9.75 0.44 18.12
C SER A 200 -8.76 -0.11 17.10
N THR A 201 -9.15 -0.18 15.82
CA THR A 201 -8.26 -0.63 14.73
C THR A 201 -7.12 0.36 14.52
N LEU A 202 -7.44 1.65 14.43
CA LEU A 202 -6.44 2.71 14.26
C LEU A 202 -5.47 2.76 15.45
N LEU A 203 -5.97 2.68 16.68
CA LEU A 203 -5.13 2.66 17.88
C LEU A 203 -4.23 1.41 17.91
N ARG A 204 -4.76 0.23 17.57
CA ARG A 204 -3.95 -1.00 17.52
C ARG A 204 -2.83 -0.90 16.48
N ALA A 205 -3.16 -0.50 15.25
CA ALA A 205 -2.16 -0.33 14.18
C ALA A 205 -1.12 0.74 14.55
N HIS A 206 -1.55 1.86 15.16
CA HIS A 206 -0.66 2.91 15.63
C HIS A 206 0.31 2.43 16.72
N SER A 207 -0.16 1.59 17.65
CA SER A 207 0.67 1.02 18.73
C SER A 207 1.53 -0.16 18.29
N SER A 208 1.33 -0.68 17.07
CA SER A 208 2.03 -1.85 16.58
C SER A 208 3.50 -1.54 16.30
N PRO A 209 4.44 -2.45 16.65
CA PRO A 209 5.84 -2.33 16.24
C PRO A 209 6.04 -2.65 14.75
N ILE A 210 5.03 -3.21 14.09
CA ILE A 210 5.07 -3.55 12.67
C ILE A 210 4.82 -2.31 11.81
N PRO A 211 5.60 -2.05 10.74
CA PRO A 211 5.33 -0.96 9.81
C PRO A 211 4.00 -1.17 9.08
N PHE A 212 2.98 -0.39 9.43
CA PHE A 212 1.63 -0.48 8.88
C PHE A 212 1.30 0.73 8.00
N PHE A 213 0.67 0.43 6.85
CA PHE A 213 -0.03 1.39 6.03
C PHE A 213 -1.50 0.96 5.90
N LEU A 214 -2.43 1.83 6.31
CA LEU A 214 -3.86 1.57 6.28
C LEU A 214 -4.49 2.46 5.21
N LEU A 215 -5.33 1.86 4.36
CA LEU A 215 -6.04 2.53 3.28
C LEU A 215 -7.53 2.23 3.35
N HIS A 216 -8.34 3.28 3.43
CA HIS A 216 -9.79 3.19 3.29
C HIS A 216 -10.19 3.63 1.88
N LEU A 217 -10.82 2.72 1.16
CA LEU A 217 -11.23 2.87 -0.22
C LEU A 217 -12.75 2.66 -0.35
N PRO A 218 -13.57 3.73 -0.16
CA PRO A 218 -15.03 3.66 -0.23
C PRO A 218 -15.52 3.04 -1.55
N PRO A 219 -16.72 2.43 -1.58
CA PRO A 219 -17.34 1.97 -2.82
C PRO A 219 -17.37 3.06 -3.90
N VAL A 220 -17.29 2.66 -5.17
CA VAL A 220 -17.49 3.60 -6.28
C VAL A 220 -19.00 3.87 -6.38
N GLU A 221 -19.40 5.13 -6.20
CA GLU A 221 -20.78 5.56 -6.43
C GLU A 221 -21.09 5.46 -7.93
N GLU A 222 -22.20 4.80 -8.30
CA GLU A 222 -22.60 4.58 -9.70
C GLU A 222 -22.76 5.89 -10.50
N SER A 223 -23.02 7.01 -9.82
CA SER A 223 -23.13 8.34 -10.44
C SER A 223 -21.81 8.86 -11.03
N ALA A 224 -20.66 8.29 -10.67
CA ALA A 224 -19.34 8.69 -11.18
C ALA A 224 -18.93 7.99 -12.49
N ILE A 225 -19.78 7.09 -13.01
CA ILE A 225 -19.50 6.29 -14.22
C ILE A 225 -19.69 7.12 -15.51
N SER A 226 -20.44 8.23 -15.45
CA SER A 226 -20.73 9.08 -16.61
C SER A 226 -19.61 10.07 -17.00
N ALA A 227 -18.54 10.17 -16.22
CA ALA A 227 -17.37 10.99 -16.55
C ALA A 227 -16.22 10.07 -17.01
N SER A 228 -15.98 10.04 -18.32
CA SER A 228 -14.79 9.55 -19.06
C SER A 228 -13.79 8.67 -18.30
N SER A 229 -13.64 7.41 -18.75
CA SER A 229 -12.49 6.51 -18.62
C SER A 229 -11.58 6.68 -17.38
N ALA A 230 -11.67 5.72 -16.45
CA ALA A 230 -10.71 5.46 -15.35
C ALA A 230 -10.84 6.28 -14.05
N SER A 231 -12.07 6.62 -13.61
CA SER A 231 -12.24 7.06 -12.22
C SER A 231 -12.08 5.86 -11.26
N LEU A 232 -10.93 5.74 -10.58
CA LEU A 232 -10.69 4.66 -9.60
C LEU A 232 -11.48 4.82 -8.28
N GLY A 233 -12.48 5.70 -8.31
CA GLY A 233 -13.21 6.19 -7.15
C GLY A 233 -12.38 7.11 -6.26
N THR A 234 -13.05 7.71 -5.29
CA THR A 234 -12.43 8.59 -4.31
C THR A 234 -11.66 7.77 -3.26
N LEU A 235 -10.43 8.18 -2.95
CA LEU A 235 -9.68 7.69 -1.80
C LEU A 235 -10.29 8.24 -0.51
N GLY A 236 -10.69 7.38 0.42
CA GLY A 236 -11.42 7.78 1.62
C GLY A 236 -10.52 8.25 2.77
N ALA A 237 -9.50 7.47 3.12
CA ALA A 237 -8.51 7.85 4.14
C ALA A 237 -7.25 7.02 3.98
N ALA A 238 -6.09 7.56 4.35
CA ALA A 238 -4.86 6.80 4.46
C ALA A 238 -4.14 7.17 5.77
N MET A 239 -3.42 6.21 6.35
CA MET A 239 -2.68 6.38 7.59
C MET A 239 -1.43 5.51 7.55
N CYS A 240 -0.31 6.04 8.03
CA CYS A 240 0.84 5.24 8.42
C CYS A 240 1.07 5.33 9.92
N ASN A 241 1.57 4.24 10.51
CA ASN A 241 1.91 4.22 11.93
C ASN A 241 3.36 4.72 12.18
N PRO A 242 3.76 4.95 13.45
CA PRO A 242 5.11 5.39 13.80
C PRO A 242 6.22 4.40 13.41
N ALA A 243 5.93 3.09 13.40
CA ALA A 243 6.91 2.09 12.94
C ALA A 243 7.24 2.24 11.45
N LEU A 244 6.30 2.76 10.64
CA LEU A 244 6.53 3.09 9.24
C LEU A 244 7.10 4.51 9.07
N CYS A 245 6.36 5.52 9.51
CA CYS A 245 6.62 6.93 9.20
C CYS A 245 7.35 7.71 10.30
N GLY A 246 7.57 7.15 11.49
CA GLY A 246 8.25 7.85 12.58
C GLY A 246 9.73 8.09 12.29
N SER A 247 10.37 9.00 13.03
CA SER A 247 11.81 9.29 12.91
C SER A 247 12.71 8.08 13.14
N ARG A 248 12.25 7.13 13.97
CA ARG A 248 12.89 5.83 14.21
C ARG A 248 12.23 4.67 13.45
N GLY A 249 11.24 4.98 12.62
CA GLY A 249 10.54 4.01 11.80
C GLY A 249 11.29 3.69 10.51
N LEU A 250 10.72 2.79 9.72
CA LEU A 250 11.32 2.30 8.49
C LEU A 250 11.63 3.39 7.45
N LEU A 251 10.83 4.45 7.42
CA LEU A 251 10.99 5.60 6.52
C LEU A 251 11.65 6.80 7.20
N LYS A 252 12.15 6.66 8.44
CA LYS A 252 12.92 7.67 9.19
C LYS A 252 12.29 9.08 9.21
N GLY A 253 10.96 9.19 9.27
CA GLY A 253 10.29 10.51 9.26
C GLY A 253 10.24 11.20 7.91
N GLN A 254 10.67 10.55 6.82
CA GLN A 254 10.79 11.17 5.51
C GLN A 254 9.48 11.14 4.73
N MET A 255 8.59 10.21 5.05
CA MET A 255 7.28 10.09 4.41
C MET A 255 6.16 10.56 5.33
N GLU A 256 5.21 11.28 4.77
CA GLU A 256 3.99 11.71 5.43
C GLU A 256 2.78 11.47 4.55
N VAL A 257 1.63 11.18 5.17
CA VAL A 257 0.33 11.19 4.50
C VAL A 257 -0.33 12.52 4.81
N ARG A 258 -0.63 13.32 3.76
CA ARG A 258 -1.31 14.62 3.92
C ARG A 258 -2.63 14.62 3.16
N TRP A 259 -3.62 15.33 3.71
CA TRP A 259 -4.92 15.51 3.05
C TRP A 259 -4.88 16.74 2.15
N GLU A 260 -5.00 16.53 0.84
CA GLU A 260 -5.11 17.62 -0.12
C GLU A 260 -6.57 18.02 -0.26
N ARG A 261 -6.83 19.33 -0.26
CA ARG A 261 -8.15 19.90 -0.57
C ARG A 261 -8.05 20.61 -1.92
N PRO A 262 -9.06 20.51 -2.78
CA PRO A 262 -9.08 21.32 -3.99
C PRO A 262 -9.06 22.81 -3.61
N VAL A 263 -8.39 23.60 -4.44
CA VAL A 263 -8.42 25.06 -4.34
C VAL A 263 -9.84 25.54 -4.66
N MET A 264 -10.30 26.60 -4.00
CA MET A 264 -11.64 27.17 -4.21
C MET A 264 -11.98 27.27 -5.71
N GLY A 265 -13.10 26.69 -6.11
CA GLY A 265 -13.59 26.69 -7.50
C GLY A 265 -13.36 25.39 -8.27
N GLN A 266 -12.55 24.45 -7.78
CA GLN A 266 -12.50 23.08 -8.32
C GLN A 266 -13.46 22.16 -7.57
N GLU A 267 -14.35 21.50 -8.30
CA GLU A 267 -15.17 20.42 -7.77
C GLU A 267 -14.28 19.22 -7.43
N GLY A 268 -14.28 18.80 -6.17
CA GLY A 268 -13.54 17.64 -5.73
C GLY A 268 -13.70 17.37 -4.23
N SER A 269 -13.81 16.10 -3.87
CA SER A 269 -13.55 15.68 -2.50
C SER A 269 -12.03 15.71 -2.26
N GLY A 270 -11.61 16.14 -1.07
CA GLY A 270 -10.20 16.07 -0.72
C GLY A 270 -9.70 14.62 -0.77
N ARG A 271 -8.39 14.44 -0.98
CA ARG A 271 -7.79 13.11 -1.12
C ARG A 271 -6.49 13.00 -0.33
N PRO A 272 -6.15 11.82 0.21
CA PRO A 272 -4.84 11.60 0.78
C PRO A 272 -3.80 11.57 -0.33
N ALA A 273 -2.66 12.22 -0.09
CA ALA A 273 -1.49 12.17 -0.94
C ALA A 273 -0.26 11.83 -0.09
N LEU A 274 0.70 11.16 -0.73
CA LEU A 274 1.99 10.86 -0.13
C LEU A 274 2.94 12.03 -0.35
N TRP A 275 3.64 12.40 0.71
CA TRP A 275 4.66 13.44 0.70
C TRP A 275 5.97 12.83 1.15
N TRP A 276 7.06 13.17 0.47
CA TRP A 276 8.42 12.78 0.79
C TRP A 276 9.25 14.03 1.03
N ARG A 277 9.79 14.21 2.24
CA ARG A 277 10.57 15.39 2.64
C ARG A 277 9.89 16.72 2.30
N SER A 278 8.58 16.81 2.59
CA SER A 278 7.73 17.97 2.28
C SER A 278 7.52 18.27 0.79
N GLU A 279 7.86 17.35 -0.11
CA GLU A 279 7.45 17.40 -1.51
C GLU A 279 6.41 16.34 -1.81
N ARG A 280 5.45 16.65 -2.68
CA ARG A 280 4.44 15.68 -3.09
C ARG A 280 5.09 14.55 -3.89
N LEU A 281 4.92 13.32 -3.43
CA LEU A 281 5.46 12.15 -4.12
C LEU A 281 4.63 11.88 -5.38
N GLN A 282 5.26 12.00 -6.55
CA GLN A 282 4.66 11.57 -7.81
C GLN A 282 4.70 10.05 -7.93
N SER A 283 3.58 9.45 -8.33
CA SER A 283 3.53 8.01 -8.60
C SER A 283 4.43 7.68 -9.79
N ARG A 284 5.44 6.84 -9.58
CA ARG A 284 6.31 6.29 -10.63
C ARG A 284 6.70 4.87 -10.24
N ILE A 285 6.31 3.92 -11.06
CA ILE A 285 6.74 2.53 -10.98
C ILE A 285 7.83 2.33 -12.01
N LEU A 286 8.93 1.68 -11.62
CA LEU A 286 9.95 1.28 -12.57
C LEU A 286 9.55 -0.09 -13.15
N ASP A 287 9.37 -0.16 -14.47
CA ASP A 287 9.27 -1.44 -15.19
C ASP A 287 10.67 -2.08 -15.16
N VAL A 288 10.95 -2.88 -14.13
CA VAL A 288 12.24 -3.59 -14.01
C VAL A 288 12.31 -4.79 -14.96
N ASP A 289 11.19 -5.22 -15.54
CA ASP A 289 11.08 -6.43 -16.37
C ASP A 289 11.13 -6.18 -17.89
N LYS A 290 11.34 -4.94 -18.35
CA LYS A 290 11.66 -4.69 -19.77
C LYS A 290 13.16 -4.80 -19.98
N GLY A 291 13.63 -6.05 -20.05
CA GLY A 291 14.96 -6.38 -20.52
C GLY A 291 15.19 -5.77 -21.90
N THR A 292 16.12 -4.83 -21.96
CA THR A 292 17.03 -4.52 -23.08
C THR A 292 16.59 -4.93 -24.48
N ASP A 293 16.40 -3.89 -25.29
CA ASP A 293 16.44 -3.85 -26.75
C ASP A 293 17.46 -4.84 -27.34
N VAL A 294 16.96 -5.76 -28.17
CA VAL A 294 17.78 -6.38 -29.22
C VAL A 294 17.61 -5.47 -30.44
N PRO A 295 18.68 -4.84 -30.96
CA PRO A 295 18.61 -4.15 -32.24
C PRO A 295 18.27 -5.19 -33.30
N VAL A 296 17.15 -4.99 -33.99
CA VAL A 296 16.88 -5.68 -35.25
C VAL A 296 17.89 -5.13 -36.25
N GLU A 297 19.00 -5.84 -36.44
CA GLU A 297 19.89 -5.61 -37.57
C GLU A 297 19.10 -5.90 -38.86
N ASP A 298 18.86 -4.83 -39.62
CA ASP A 298 18.52 -4.90 -41.04
C ASP A 298 19.63 -5.68 -41.78
N LYS A 299 19.36 -6.94 -42.12
CA LYS A 299 20.07 -7.59 -43.23
C LYS A 299 19.27 -7.41 -44.51
N VAL A 300 19.57 -6.27 -45.14
CA VAL A 300 19.83 -6.08 -46.57
C VAL A 300 19.63 -7.35 -47.40
N ALA A 301 18.62 -7.29 -48.26
CA ALA A 301 18.50 -8.14 -49.42
C ALA A 301 19.68 -7.87 -50.35
N ASP A 302 20.39 -8.92 -50.74
CA ASP A 302 21.16 -8.90 -51.98
C ASP A 302 21.32 -10.32 -52.55
N THR A 303 21.00 -10.41 -53.85
CA THR A 303 21.18 -11.52 -54.82
C THR A 303 20.25 -12.74 -54.77
#